data_AF-A0AAW2HWR5-F1
#
_entry.id   AF-A0AAW2HWR5-F1
#
_cell.length_a   1.000
_cell.length_b   1.000
_cell.length_c   1.000
_cell.angle_alpha   90.00
_cell.angle_beta   90.00
_cell.angle_gamma   90.00
#
_symmetry.space_group_name_H-M   'P 1'
#
loop_
_entity.id
_entity.type
_entity.pdbx_description
1 polymer ?
#
loop_
_entity_poly.entity_id
_entity_poly.type
_entity_poly.pdbx_seq_one_letter_code
_entity_poly.pdbx_strand_id
1 'polypeptide(L)'
;MNGVCVRWRGWIDLERLDGVGCLEYDEDKAQIEDSMLRDQIERYNQRLRDFEEKQRAYRGQQERSSEQELEVGARSNCERAGNRDFVYTKQCKQLSV
;
A
#
# COMPACT_ATOMS: atom_id res chain seq x y z
N MET A 1 0.46 15.70 -29.65
CA MET A 1 1.78 16.34 -29.49
C MET A 1 1.94 16.74 -28.03
N ASN A 2 3.01 16.29 -27.34
CA ASN A 2 3.24 16.57 -25.92
C ASN A 2 2.02 16.27 -25.01
N GLY A 3 1.28 15.20 -25.29
CA GLY A 3 0.05 14.84 -24.57
C GLY A 3 -1.24 15.51 -25.06
N VAL A 4 -1.19 16.44 -26.01
CA VAL A 4 -2.38 17.08 -26.60
C VAL A 4 -2.79 16.36 -27.88
N CYS A 5 -4.04 15.87 -27.96
CA CYS A 5 -4.59 15.32 -29.19
C CYS A 5 -4.84 16.44 -30.20
N VAL A 6 -4.19 16.33 -31.36
CA VAL A 6 -4.32 17.28 -32.46
C VAL A 6 -4.49 16.53 -33.77
N ARG A 7 -5.22 17.15 -34.70
CA ARG A 7 -5.40 16.69 -36.06
C ARG A 7 -4.65 17.61 -37.00
N TRP A 8 -3.71 17.05 -37.76
CA TRP A 8 -3.01 17.81 -38.79
C TRP A 8 -3.83 17.83 -40.07
N ARG A 9 -4.01 19.02 -40.64
CA ARG A 9 -4.68 19.25 -41.92
C ARG A 9 -3.76 20.11 -42.76
N GLY A 10 -3.45 19.67 -43.96
CA GLY A 10 -2.61 20.43 -44.86
C GLY A 10 -2.59 19.84 -46.25
N TRP A 11 -2.03 20.62 -47.16
CA TRP A 11 -1.77 20.19 -48.53
C TRP A 11 -0.31 20.48 -48.85
N ILE A 12 0.21 19.74 -49.82
CA ILE A 12 1.56 19.90 -50.33
C ILE A 12 1.50 19.91 -51.86
N ASP A 13 2.18 20.86 -52.47
CA ASP A 13 2.48 20.89 -53.90
C ASP A 13 3.58 19.87 -54.19
N LEU A 14 3.32 18.95 -55.12
CA LEU A 14 4.26 17.87 -55.47
C LEU A 14 5.39 18.35 -56.39
N GLU A 15 5.23 19.45 -57.12
CA GLU A 15 6.27 19.97 -58.00
C GLU A 15 7.25 20.88 -57.24
N ARG A 16 6.71 21.75 -56.39
CA ARG A 16 7.51 22.73 -55.63
C ARG A 16 7.91 22.24 -54.24
N LEU A 17 7.30 21.14 -53.78
CA LEU A 17 7.46 20.59 -52.43
C LEU A 17 7.19 21.64 -51.34
N ASP A 18 6.37 22.65 -51.64
CA ASP A 18 5.87 23.61 -50.68
C ASP A 18 4.44 23.25 -50.27
N GLY A 19 3.98 23.79 -49.15
CA GLY A 19 2.68 23.44 -48.64
C GLY A 19 2.40 24.19 -47.36
N VAL A 20 1.12 24.19 -46.99
CA VAL A 20 0.65 24.78 -45.75
C VAL A 20 -0.15 23.73 -45.00
N GLY A 21 0.11 23.64 -43.70
CA GLY A 21 -0.68 22.83 -42.80
C GLY A 21 -0.98 23.57 -41.50
N CYS A 22 -2.15 23.32 -40.95
CA CYS A 22 -2.57 23.75 -39.63
C CYS A 22 -2.77 22.54 -38.71
N LEU A 23 -2.65 22.80 -37.41
CA LEU A 23 -2.99 21.85 -36.36
C LEU A 23 -4.32 22.29 -35.74
N GLU A 24 -5.29 21.38 -35.73
CA GLU A 24 -6.58 21.57 -35.08
C GLU A 24 -6.62 20.72 -33.81
N TYR A 25 -7.29 21.21 -32.77
CA TYR A 25 -7.52 20.42 -31.57
C TYR A 25 -8.57 19.34 -31.85
N ASP A 26 -8.28 18.10 -31.47
CA ASP A 26 -9.19 16.97 -31.66
C ASP A 26 -9.82 16.60 -30.32
N GLU A 27 -10.96 17.21 -30.01
CA GLU A 27 -11.65 17.06 -28.72
C GLU A 27 -12.14 15.63 -28.50
N ASP A 28 -12.71 15.00 -29.52
CA ASP A 28 -13.21 13.62 -29.44
C ASP A 28 -12.08 12.65 -29.04
N LYS A 29 -10.94 12.74 -29.74
CA LYS A 29 -9.78 11.91 -29.42
C LYS A 29 -9.19 12.27 -28.06
N ALA A 30 -9.18 13.56 -27.71
CA ALA A 30 -8.68 13.98 -26.40
C ALA A 30 -9.51 13.37 -25.27
N GLN A 31 -10.85 13.35 -25.38
CA GLN A 31 -11.73 12.77 -24.37
C GLN A 31 -11.57 11.26 -24.24
N ILE A 32 -11.45 10.55 -25.37
CA ILE A 32 -11.24 9.10 -25.37
C ILE A 32 -9.92 8.77 -24.67
N GLU A 33 -8.83 9.42 -25.07
CA GLU A 33 -7.52 9.20 -24.47
C GLU A 33 -7.51 9.59 -22.98
N ASP A 34 -8.13 10.71 -22.60
CA ASP A 34 -8.25 11.14 -21.19
C ASP A 34 -9.02 10.10 -20.36
N SER A 35 -10.12 9.55 -20.89
CA SER A 35 -10.87 8.49 -20.19
C SER A 35 -10.04 7.21 -20.01
N MET A 36 -9.29 6.81 -21.04
CA MET A 36 -8.41 5.64 -20.97
C MET A 36 -7.26 5.85 -19.99
N LEU A 37 -6.67 7.04 -19.98
CA LEU A 37 -5.60 7.41 -19.04
C LEU A 37 -6.12 7.42 -17.60
N ARG A 38 -7.28 8.00 -17.34
CA ARG A 38 -7.91 7.99 -16.01
C ARG A 38 -8.18 6.57 -15.52
N ASP A 39 -8.71 5.71 -16.37
CA ASP A 39 -8.95 4.30 -16.03
C ASP A 39 -7.65 3.55 -15.68
N GLN A 40 -6.57 3.81 -16.44
CA GLN A 40 -5.27 3.20 -16.15
C GLN A 40 -4.71 3.69 -14.82
N ILE A 41 -4.80 4.98 -14.54
CA ILE A 41 -4.37 5.59 -13.27
C ILE A 41 -5.17 5.00 -12.11
N GLU A 42 -6.48 4.89 -12.24
CA GLU A 42 -7.33 4.34 -11.19
C GLU A 42 -6.99 2.88 -10.88
N ARG A 43 -6.82 2.05 -11.92
CA ARG A 43 -6.41 0.64 -11.76
C ARG A 43 -5.03 0.52 -11.11
N TYR A 44 -4.10 1.40 -11.46
CA TYR A 44 -2.78 1.44 -10.86
C TYR A 44 -2.85 1.82 -9.37
N ASN A 45 -3.58 2.89 -9.05
CA ASN A 45 -3.76 3.36 -7.68
C ASN A 45 -4.47 2.32 -6.81
N GLN A 46 -5.44 1.59 -7.38
CA GLN A 46 -6.11 0.51 -6.65
C GLN A 46 -5.13 -0.59 -6.24
N ARG A 47 -4.28 -1.03 -7.17
CA ARG A 47 -3.25 -2.04 -6.87
C ARG A 47 -2.27 -1.54 -5.81
N LEU A 48 -1.91 -0.27 -5.85
CA LEU A 48 -1.03 0.33 -4.86
C LEU A 48 -1.69 0.35 -3.47
N ARG A 49 -2.95 0.78 -3.38
CA ARG A 49 -3.73 0.80 -2.13
C ARG A 49 -3.89 -0.60 -1.54
N ASP A 50 -4.23 -1.60 -2.35
CA ASP A 50 -4.36 -2.98 -1.91
C ASP A 50 -3.03 -3.53 -1.35
N PHE A 51 -1.90 -3.09 -1.92
CA PHE A 51 -0.57 -3.50 -1.47
C PHE A 51 -0.21 -2.84 -0.14
N GLU A 52 -0.44 -1.54 0.01
CA GLU A 52 -0.24 -0.81 1.26
C GLU A 52 -1.12 -1.35 2.40
N GLU A 53 -2.38 -1.67 2.09
CA GLU A 53 -3.31 -2.23 3.07
C GLU A 53 -2.88 -3.63 3.54
N LYS A 54 -2.43 -4.50 2.63
CA LYS A 54 -1.84 -5.81 2.99
C LYS A 54 -0.60 -5.66 3.84
N GLN A 55 0.29 -4.71 3.50
CA GLN A 55 1.49 -4.46 4.29
C GLN A 55 1.14 -3.97 5.70
N ARG A 56 0.15 -3.07 5.83
CA ARG A 56 -0.34 -2.59 7.12
C ARG A 56 -1.00 -3.72 7.92
N ALA A 57 -1.81 -4.56 7.29
CA ALA A 57 -2.46 -5.70 7.93
C ALA A 57 -1.42 -6.71 8.45
N TYR A 58 -0.40 -7.03 7.65
CA TYR A 58 0.67 -7.95 8.06
C TYR A 58 1.45 -7.41 9.26
N ARG A 59 1.79 -6.12 9.25
CA ARG A 59 2.47 -5.47 10.39
C ARG A 59 1.59 -5.44 11.64
N GLY A 60 0.32 -5.06 11.53
CA GLY A 60 -0.61 -5.03 12.66
C GLY A 60 -0.96 -6.42 13.20
N GLN A 61 -0.86 -7.47 12.39
CA GLN A 61 -1.03 -8.85 12.84
C GLN A 61 0.22 -9.35 13.56
N GLN A 62 1.42 -8.97 13.10
CA GLN A 62 2.68 -9.27 13.76
C GLN A 62 2.80 -8.58 15.13
N GLU A 63 2.39 -7.31 15.22
CA GLU A 63 2.31 -6.57 16.49
C GLU A 63 1.34 -7.27 17.46
N ARG A 64 0.11 -7.60 17.02
CA ARG A 64 -0.87 -8.32 17.86
C ARG A 64 -0.43 -9.72 18.29
N SER A 65 0.30 -10.45 17.43
CA SER A 65 0.87 -11.75 17.80
C SER A 65 1.99 -11.60 18.83
N SER A 66 2.85 -10.60 18.67
CA SER A 66 3.93 -10.32 19.64
C SER A 66 3.39 -9.88 21.01
N GLU A 67 2.32 -9.08 21.03
CA GLU A 67 1.65 -8.68 22.28
C GLU A 67 1.02 -9.88 23.00
N GLN A 68 0.37 -10.79 22.27
CA GLN A 68 -0.18 -12.03 22.85
C GLN A 68 0.91 -12.94 23.41
N GLU A 69 2.04 -13.06 22.71
CA GLU A 69 3.16 -13.88 23.16
C GLU A 69 3.83 -13.29 24.43
N LEU A 70 3.95 -11.96 24.49
CA LEU A 70 4.41 -11.23 25.68
C LEU A 70 3.43 -11.36 26.85
N GLU A 71 2.12 -11.29 26.60
CA GLU A 71 1.09 -11.42 27.64
C GLU A 71 1.04 -12.85 28.20
N VAL A 72 1.10 -13.87 27.35
CA VAL A 72 1.20 -15.28 27.76
C VAL A 72 2.50 -15.52 28.54
N GLY A 73 3.61 -14.95 28.09
CA GLY A 73 4.89 -15.00 28.81
C GLY A 73 4.81 -14.35 30.20
N ALA A 74 4.17 -13.19 30.31
CA ALA A 74 3.97 -12.47 31.57
C ALA A 74 3.08 -13.25 32.55
N ARG A 75 1.97 -13.83 32.08
CA ARG A 75 1.10 -14.72 32.89
C ARG A 75 1.86 -15.95 33.40
N SER A 76 2.58 -16.61 32.51
CA SER A 76 3.42 -17.78 32.84
C SER A 76 4.53 -17.47 33.83
N ASN A 77 5.03 -16.23 33.84
CA ASN A 77 6.09 -15.80 34.76
C ASN A 77 5.52 -15.40 36.13
N CYS A 78 4.34 -14.77 36.17
CA CYS A 78 3.61 -14.46 37.41
C CYS A 78 3.21 -15.74 38.16
N GLU A 79 2.69 -16.75 37.45
CA GLU A 79 2.36 -18.06 38.03
C GLU A 79 3.60 -18.76 38.62
N ARG A 80 4.75 -18.69 37.93
CA ARG A 80 6.03 -19.23 38.44
C ARG A 80 6.60 -18.41 39.60
N ALA A 81 6.35 -17.11 39.67
CA ALA A 81 6.76 -16.28 40.80
C ALA A 81 5.90 -16.58 42.04
N GLY A 82 4.58 -16.64 41.89
CA GLY A 82 3.66 -17.01 42.96
C GLY A 82 3.91 -18.41 43.51
N ASN A 83 4.22 -19.40 42.65
CA ASN A 83 4.64 -20.72 43.10
C ASN A 83 5.99 -20.71 43.82
N ARG A 84 6.96 -19.89 43.39
CA ARG A 84 8.25 -19.75 44.09
C ARG A 84 8.10 -19.10 45.45
N ASP A 85 7.29 -18.06 45.58
CA ASP A 85 6.99 -17.41 46.86
C ASP A 85 6.23 -18.33 47.81
N PHE A 86 5.31 -19.16 47.29
CA PHE A 86 4.62 -20.18 48.08
C PHE A 86 5.56 -21.29 48.57
N VAL A 87 6.52 -21.72 47.74
CA VAL A 87 7.53 -22.71 48.12
C VAL A 87 8.49 -22.13 49.17
N TYR A 88 8.98 -20.90 48.99
CA TYR A 88 9.87 -20.23 49.95
C TYR A 88 9.20 -20.01 51.31
N THR A 89 7.93 -19.59 51.32
CA THR A 89 7.17 -19.40 52.57
C THR A 89 6.82 -20.72 53.27
N LYS A 90 6.58 -21.81 52.52
CA LYS A 90 6.45 -23.17 53.08
C LYS A 90 7.76 -23.66 53.69
N GLN A 91 8.89 -23.45 53.01
CA GLN A 91 10.21 -23.87 53.48
C GLN A 91 10.66 -23.10 54.73
N CYS A 92 10.41 -21.79 54.81
CA CYS A 92 10.67 -21.00 56.01
C CYS A 92 9.86 -21.44 57.25
N LYS A 93 8.61 -21.93 57.07
CA LYS A 93 7.82 -22.47 58.18
C LYS A 93 8.32 -23.83 58.70
N GLN A 94 9.14 -24.52 57.92
CA GLN A 94 9.67 -25.85 58.27
C GLN A 94 11.06 -25.79 58.93
N LEU A 95 11.74 -24.64 58.85
CA LEU A 95 13.05 -24.37 59.45
C LEU A 95 12.97 -23.55 60.76
N SER A 96 11.76 -23.20 61.21
CA SER A 96 11.53 -22.42 62.44
C SER A 96 11.26 -23.27 63.68
N VAL A 97 11.86 -24.46 63.79
CA VAL A 97 11.84 -25.30 65.00
C VAL A 97 13.26 -25.74 65.33
#